data_AF-A0A9D6K4I3-F1
#
_entry.id   AF-A0A9D6K4I3-F1
#
_cell.length_a   1.000
_cell.length_b   1.000
_cell.length_c   1.000
_cell.angle_alpha   90.00
_cell.angle_beta   90.00
_cell.angle_gamma   90.00
#
_symmetry.space_group_name_H-M   'P 1'
#
loop_
_entity.id
_entity.type
_entity.pdbx_description
1 polymer ?
#
loop_
_entity_poly.entity_id
_entity_poly.type
_entity_poly.pdbx_seq_one_letter_code
_entity_poly.pdbx_strand_id
1 'polypeptide(L)' 'MDEYVYVYNEFLNKIGFKNVQPGGYWSSATDDDTIGAGGVYMGMGRVFAYIKSGNYLVWPVRAGQ' A
#
# COMPACT_ATOMS: atom_id res chain seq x y z
N MET A 1 -16.66 6.17 5.46
CA MET A 1 -15.62 5.24 4.95
C MET A 1 -16.36 4.03 4.40
N ASP A 2 -15.99 3.53 3.23
CA ASP A 2 -16.67 2.40 2.55
C ASP A 2 -16.51 1.10 3.36
N GLU A 3 -17.54 0.25 3.41
CA GLU A 3 -17.56 -1.04 4.12
C GLU A 3 -16.43 -1.95 3.62
N TYR A 4 -16.16 -1.93 2.32
CA TYR A 4 -15.09 -2.74 1.71
C TYR A 4 -13.70 -2.40 2.28
N VAL A 5 -13.44 -1.10 2.50
CA VAL A 5 -12.18 -0.60 3.05
C VAL A 5 -12.04 -0.99 4.52
N TYR A 6 -13.15 -1.01 5.27
CA TYR A 6 -13.16 -1.43 6.66
C TYR A 6 -12.80 -2.91 6.82
N VAL A 7 -13.46 -3.79 6.07
CA VAL A 7 -13.20 -5.25 6.12
C VAL A 7 -11.75 -5.58 5.73
N TYR A 8 -11.22 -4.90 4.71
CA TYR A 8 -9.85 -5.15 4.25
C TYR A 8 -8.80 -4.70 5.28
N ASN A 9 -8.99 -3.55 5.92
CA ASN A 9 -8.11 -3.10 7.01
C ASN A 9 -8.17 -4.04 8.22
N GLU A 10 -9.36 -4.56 8.57
CA GLU A 10 -9.49 -5.53 9.66
C GLU A 10 -8.72 -6.82 9.36
N PHE A 11 -8.84 -7.34 8.13
CA PHE A 11 -8.09 -8.50 7.67
C PHE A 11 -6.57 -8.31 7.79
N LEU A 12 -6.03 -7.18 7.33
CA LEU A 12 -4.61 -6.88 7.44
C LEU A 12 -4.16 -6.88 8.91
N ASN A 13 -4.88 -6.15 9.77
CA ASN A 13 -4.57 -6.11 11.20
C ASN A 13 -4.55 -7.50 11.86
N LYS A 14 -5.41 -8.42 11.39
CA LYS A 14 -5.49 -9.81 11.85
C LYS A 14 -4.30 -10.66 11.41
N ILE A 15 -3.78 -10.47 10.20
CA ILE A 15 -2.62 -11.24 9.69
C ILE A 15 -1.24 -10.66 10.10
N GLY A 16 -1.23 -9.73 11.07
CA GLY A 16 -0.01 -9.21 11.69
C GLY A 16 0.47 -7.87 11.13
N PHE A 17 -0.23 -7.33 10.16
CA PHE A 17 0.06 -6.03 9.59
C PHE A 17 -0.52 -4.91 10.46
N LYS A 18 0.34 -4.25 11.25
CA LYS A 18 -0.08 -3.19 12.19
C LYS A 18 0.01 -1.79 11.58
N ASN A 19 -0.89 -0.91 12.01
CA ASN A 19 -0.91 0.52 11.67
C ASN A 19 -1.03 0.80 10.16
N VAL A 20 -1.72 -0.06 9.43
CA VAL A 20 -2.04 0.15 8.02
C VAL A 20 -3.09 1.23 7.89
N GLN A 21 -2.84 2.19 7.02
CA GLN A 21 -3.82 3.19 6.62
C GLN A 21 -4.43 2.79 5.27
N PRO A 22 -5.71 3.09 5.02
CA PRO A 22 -6.32 2.91 3.70
C PRO A 22 -5.80 3.95 2.71
N GLY A 23 -4.57 3.76 2.23
CA GLY A 23 -3.85 4.70 1.38
C GLY A 23 -2.95 4.00 0.38
N GLY A 24 -2.29 4.79 -0.48
CA GLY A 24 -1.29 4.31 -1.41
C GLY A 24 0.06 4.13 -0.73
N TYR A 25 0.66 2.96 -0.94
CA TYR A 25 1.98 2.59 -0.44
C TYR A 25 2.93 2.33 -1.60
N TRP A 26 4.19 2.73 -1.43
CA TRP A 26 5.25 2.36 -2.34
C TRP A 26 5.57 0.86 -2.25
N SER A 27 5.89 0.26 -3.40
CA SER A 27 6.44 -1.09 -3.49
C SER A 27 7.80 -1.07 -4.20
N SER A 28 8.60 -2.12 -4.03
CA SER A 28 9.85 -2.30 -4.78
C SER A 28 9.64 -2.87 -6.20
N ALA A 29 8.39 -2.98 -6.67
CA ALA A 29 8.11 -3.48 -8.00
C ALA A 29 8.58 -2.47 -9.06
N THR A 30 9.27 -2.99 -10.07
CA THR A 30 9.62 -2.23 -11.27
C THR A 30 8.37 -1.93 -12.07
N ASP A 31 8.25 -0.69 -12.51
CA ASP A 31 7.28 -0.25 -13.50
C ASP A 31 8.02 -0.01 -14.82
N ASP A 32 7.37 -0.29 -15.95
CA ASP A 32 7.96 -0.08 -17.29
C ASP A 32 7.96 1.41 -17.68
N ASP A 33 7.31 2.24 -16.88
CA ASP A 33 7.24 3.68 -17.08
C ASP A 33 8.43 4.44 -16.44
N THR A 34 8.96 5.41 -17.18
CA THR A 34 9.96 6.36 -16.70
C THR A 34 9.42 7.28 -15.60
N ILE A 35 8.13 7.61 -15.62
CA ILE A 35 7.49 8.50 -14.62
C ILE A 35 6.76 7.74 -13.49
N GLY A 36 6.47 6.46 -13.70
CA GLY A 36 5.72 5.59 -12.78
C GLY A 36 6.60 4.67 -11.94
N ALA A 37 6.14 4.32 -10.75
CA ALA A 37 6.70 3.27 -9.92
C ALA A 37 5.58 2.44 -9.29
N GLY A 38 5.86 1.16 -9.02
CA GLY A 38 4.86 0.26 -8.48
C GLY A 38 4.39 0.68 -7.09
N GLY A 39 3.08 0.78 -6.90
CA GLY A 39 2.46 1.04 -5.61
C GLY A 39 1.20 0.21 -5.37
N VAL A 40 0.83 0.09 -4.10
CA VAL A 40 -0.33 -0.70 -3.65
C VAL A 40 -1.26 0.19 -2.86
N TYR A 41 -2.53 0.21 -3.25
CA TYR A 41 -3.60 0.85 -2.47
C TYR A 41 -4.13 -0.14 -1.44
N MET A 42 -3.75 0.06 -0.19
CA MET A 42 -4.09 -0.85 0.91
C MET A 42 -5.55 -0.77 1.35
N GLY A 43 -6.35 0.18 0.86
CA GLY A 43 -7.79 0.18 1.12
C GLY A 43 -8.57 -0.89 0.32
N MET A 44 -7.99 -1.40 -0.77
CA MET A 44 -8.65 -2.38 -1.66
C MET A 44 -7.72 -3.51 -2.13
N GLY A 45 -6.44 -3.48 -1.76
CA GLY A 45 -5.45 -4.45 -2.24
C GLY A 45 -5.12 -4.34 -3.73
N ARG A 46 -5.23 -3.14 -4.31
CA ARG A 46 -5.01 -2.91 -5.76
C ARG A 46 -3.61 -2.38 -6.03
N VAL A 47 -2.98 -2.88 -7.10
CA VAL A 47 -1.68 -2.41 -7.58
C VAL A 47 -1.87 -1.35 -8.65
N PHE A 48 -1.06 -0.30 -8.60
CA PHE A 48 -1.09 0.83 -9.54
C PHE A 48 0.33 1.30 -9.87
N ALA A 49 0.45 1.94 -11.03
CA ALA A 49 1.57 2.80 -11.37
C ALA A 49 1.37 4.17 -10.72
N TYR A 50 2.18 4.51 -9.72
CA TYR A 50 2.15 5.81 -9.05
C TYR A 50 3.23 6.73 -9.58
N ILE A 51 2.94 8.03 -9.68
CA ILE A 51 3.90 9.02 -10.14
C ILE A 51 5.04 9.12 -9.12
N LYS A 52 6.30 8.98 -9.56
CA LYS A 52 7.50 8.95 -8.68
C LYS A 52 7.65 10.18 -7.79
N SER A 53 7.17 11.35 -8.23
CA SER A 53 7.18 12.59 -7.45
C SER A 53 6.01 12.72 -6.45
N GLY A 54 5.12 11.73 -6.40
CA GLY A 54 3.98 11.72 -5.50
C GLY A 54 4.35 11.32 -4.07
N ASN A 55 3.55 11.81 -3.12
CA ASN A 55 3.70 11.51 -1.70
C ASN A 55 2.86 10.28 -1.35
N TYR A 56 3.52 9.14 -1.13
CA TYR A 56 2.88 7.89 -0.73
C TYR A 56 3.57 7.29 0.50
N LEU A 57 2.86 6.40 1.19
CA LEU A 57 3.34 5.79 2.42
C LEU A 57 4.40 4.72 2.11
N VAL A 58 5.27 4.45 3.08
CA VAL A 58 6.19 3.31 3.03
C VAL A 58 5.87 2.42 4.22
N TRP A 59 5.86 1.12 3.98
CA TRP A 59 5.63 0.16 5.05
C TRP A 59 6.80 -0.80 5.15
N PRO A 60 7.50 -0.83 6.30
CA PRO A 60 8.50 -1.86 6.54
C PRO A 60 7.86 -3.24 6.57
N VAL A 61 8.35 -4.15 5.72
CA VAL A 61 7.88 -5.56 5.62
C VAL A 61 8.14 -6.34 6.91
N ARG A 62 9.03 -5.83 7.77
CA ARG A 62 9.25 -6.27 9.16
C ARG A 62 9.62 -5.03 9.97
N ALA A 63 8.95 -4.78 11.10
CA ALA A 63 9.56 -3.95 12.13
C ALA A 63 10.92 -4.59 12.45
N GLY A 64 11.99 -3.78 12.56
CA GLY A 64 13.37 -4.25 12.66
C GLY A 64 13.52 -5.47 13.57
N GLN A 65 14.37 -6.41 13.11
CA GLN A 65 14.76 -7.64 13.80
C GLN A 65 15.04 -7.46 15.28
#